data_AF-A0A7K3G3P8-F1
#
_entry.id   AF-A0A7K3G3P8-F1
#
_cell.length_a   1.000
_cell.length_b   1.000
_cell.length_c   1.000
_cell.angle_alpha   90.00
_cell.angle_beta   90.00
_cell.angle_gamma   90.00
#
_symmetry.space_group_name_H-M   'P 1'
#
loop_
_entity.id
_entity.type
_entity.pdbx_description
1 polymer ?
#
loop_
_entity_poly.entity_id
_entity_poly.type
_entity_poly.pdbx_seq_one_letter_code
_entity_poly.pdbx_strand_id
1 'polypeptide(L)'
;AGLVALGGIAGWQYGRAEEADRRAAVAEERAEAVAAVLAAPDARVSTARLADGAVGTLVHSPSLDRAVFAAAGMPAPPPGKVYQLWYDDSGTMRPAGLMTPDAATSTVLLEGPANRSAGIGITVEPEGGSPRPTSDPVATMAMPAA
;
A
#
# COMPACT_ATOMS: atom_id res chain seq x y z
N ALA A 1 -44.80 42.48 -5.49
CA ALA A 1 -44.11 42.18 -4.23
C ALA A 1 -43.22 40.96 -4.47
N GLY A 2 -41.90 41.16 -4.53
CA GLY A 2 -40.93 40.08 -4.73
C GLY A 2 -40.09 39.95 -3.46
N LEU A 3 -40.12 38.78 -2.84
CA LEU A 3 -39.18 38.44 -1.77
C LEU A 3 -38.23 37.39 -2.32
N VAL A 4 -36.98 37.82 -2.51
CA VAL A 4 -35.85 36.95 -2.79
C VAL A 4 -35.44 36.28 -1.47
N ALA A 5 -35.49 34.96 -1.42
CA ALA A 5 -34.96 34.17 -0.32
C ALA A 5 -33.44 33.97 -0.53
N LEU A 6 -32.61 34.87 0.00
CA LEU A 6 -31.17 34.67 0.13
C LEU A 6 -30.87 34.19 1.55
N GLY A 7 -30.88 32.88 1.76
CA GLY A 7 -30.67 32.31 3.08
C GLY A 7 -30.20 30.86 3.02
N GLY A 8 -29.02 30.61 2.45
CA GLY A 8 -28.42 29.28 2.55
C GLY A 8 -27.13 29.15 1.76
N ILE A 9 -25.97 29.35 2.40
CA ILE A 9 -24.71 28.65 2.06
C ILE A 9 -23.63 28.70 3.17
N ALA A 10 -23.85 29.30 4.35
CA ALA A 10 -22.74 29.51 5.31
C ALA A 10 -22.22 28.25 6.04
N GLY A 11 -22.95 27.12 6.03
CA GLY A 11 -22.58 25.93 6.82
C GLY A 11 -21.70 24.89 6.11
N TRP A 12 -21.69 24.85 4.77
CA TRP A 12 -21.07 23.73 4.03
C TRP A 12 -19.60 23.97 3.66
N GLN A 13 -19.10 25.21 3.81
CA GLN A 13 -17.73 25.55 3.42
C GLN A 13 -16.67 25.21 4.49
N TYR A 14 -17.02 25.21 5.78
CA TYR A 14 -16.04 25.04 6.86
C TYR A 14 -15.54 23.58 7.01
N GLY A 15 -16.42 22.59 6.81
CA GLY A 15 -16.06 21.17 6.93
C GLY A 15 -15.05 20.67 5.88
N ARG A 16 -14.88 21.39 4.75
CA ARG A 16 -13.92 20.98 3.70
C ARG A 16 -12.46 21.25 4.05
N ALA A 17 -12.18 22.26 4.88
CA ALA A 17 -10.80 22.60 5.27
C ALA A 17 -10.24 21.55 6.24
N GLU A 18 -10.97 21.23 7.31
CA GLU A 18 -10.56 20.23 8.30
C GLU A 18 -10.35 18.84 7.69
N GLU A 19 -11.18 18.47 6.71
CA GLU A 19 -11.06 17.18 6.02
C GLU A 19 -9.88 17.13 5.03
N ALA A 20 -9.47 18.28 4.49
CA ALA A 20 -8.24 18.37 3.72
C ALA A 20 -7.02 18.25 4.63
N ASP A 21 -7.01 18.96 5.76
CA ASP A 21 -5.91 18.93 6.73
C ASP A 21 -5.73 17.54 7.35
N ARG A 22 -6.83 16.85 7.71
CA ARG A 22 -6.76 15.46 8.19
C ARG A 22 -6.16 14.51 7.16
N ARG A 23 -6.53 14.66 5.89
CA ARG A 23 -5.98 13.82 4.80
C ARG A 23 -4.50 14.10 4.58
N ALA A 24 -4.08 15.37 4.65
CA ALA A 24 -2.68 15.76 4.56
C ALA A 24 -1.87 15.15 5.70
N ALA A 25 -2.33 15.27 6.96
CA ALA A 25 -1.65 14.71 8.12
C ALA A 25 -1.47 13.18 8.02
N VAL A 26 -2.50 12.44 7.57
CA VAL A 26 -2.40 10.98 7.36
C VAL A 26 -1.42 10.63 6.24
N ALA A 27 -1.38 11.43 5.16
CA ALA A 27 -0.45 11.22 4.07
C ALA A 27 1.00 11.52 4.49
N GLU A 28 1.21 12.58 5.27
CA GLU A 28 2.51 12.93 5.85
C GLU A 28 3.02 11.83 6.79
N GLU A 29 2.19 11.35 7.72
CA GLU A 29 2.55 10.25 8.64
C GLU A 29 2.96 8.99 7.86
N ARG A 30 2.21 8.65 6.80
CA ARG A 30 2.56 7.52 5.94
C ARG A 30 3.89 7.74 5.21
N ALA A 31 4.14 8.93 4.68
CA ALA A 31 5.38 9.26 4.00
C ALA A 31 6.59 9.21 4.94
N GLU A 32 6.44 9.71 6.16
CA GLU A 32 7.46 9.63 7.21
C GLU A 32 7.74 8.18 7.61
N ALA A 33 6.70 7.35 7.75
CA ALA A 33 6.88 5.93 8.05
C ALA A 33 7.61 5.18 6.93
N VAL A 34 7.30 5.46 5.66
CA VAL A 34 8.06 4.93 4.52
C VAL A 34 9.51 5.41 4.58
N ALA A 35 9.74 6.70 4.74
CA ALA A 35 11.08 7.28 4.81
C ALA A 35 11.92 6.68 5.95
N ALA A 36 11.31 6.45 7.12
CA ALA A 36 11.96 5.82 8.26
C ALA A 36 12.45 4.40 7.95
N VAL A 37 11.64 3.58 7.27
CA VAL A 37 12.05 2.23 6.84
C VAL A 37 13.19 2.29 5.84
N LEU A 38 13.09 3.18 4.84
CA LEU A 38 14.11 3.32 3.80
C LEU A 38 15.45 3.85 4.35
N ALA A 39 15.41 4.72 5.37
CA ALA A 39 16.59 5.34 5.97
C ALA A 39 17.17 4.54 7.16
N ALA A 40 16.52 3.45 7.58
CA ALA A 40 16.97 2.67 8.71
C ALA A 40 18.38 2.10 8.46
N PRO A 41 19.32 2.16 9.44
CA PRO A 41 20.69 1.65 9.26
C PRO A 41 20.75 0.15 8.95
N ASP A 42 19.73 -0.59 9.35
CA ASP A 42 19.58 -2.02 9.11
C ASP A 42 18.61 -2.32 7.95
N ALA A 43 18.19 -1.31 7.19
CA ALA A 43 17.37 -1.52 6.00
C ALA A 43 18.10 -2.46 5.04
N ARG A 44 17.36 -3.44 4.54
CA ARG A 44 17.80 -4.42 3.54
C ARG A 44 16.86 -4.39 2.37
N VAL A 45 17.41 -4.58 1.17
CA VAL A 45 16.68 -4.47 -0.09
C VAL A 45 16.77 -5.78 -0.86
N SER A 46 15.64 -6.24 -1.37
CA SER A 46 15.53 -7.33 -2.33
C SER A 46 14.77 -6.84 -3.55
N THR A 47 15.21 -7.24 -4.75
CA THR A 47 14.57 -6.88 -6.01
C THR A 47 14.30 -8.14 -6.81
N ALA A 48 13.11 -8.24 -7.40
CA ALA A 48 12.72 -9.36 -8.25
C ALA A 48 12.02 -8.87 -9.51
N ARG A 49 12.20 -9.62 -10.60
CA ARG A 49 11.32 -9.51 -11.76
C ARG A 49 10.00 -10.22 -11.44
N LEU A 50 8.91 -9.54 -11.69
CA LEU A 50 7.55 -10.06 -11.57
C LEU A 50 7.04 -10.44 -12.97
N ALA A 51 5.76 -10.80 -13.06
CA ALA A 51 5.11 -11.07 -14.34
C ALA A 51 5.20 -9.87 -15.31
N ASP A 52 5.17 -10.17 -16.62
CA ASP A 52 5.09 -9.18 -17.70
C ASP A 52 6.21 -8.12 -17.72
N GLY A 53 7.37 -8.44 -17.13
CA GLY A 53 8.53 -7.55 -17.11
C GLY A 53 8.48 -6.48 -16.01
N ALA A 54 7.47 -6.52 -15.14
CA ALA A 54 7.41 -5.66 -13.96
C ALA A 54 8.57 -5.95 -12.99
N VAL A 55 8.91 -4.96 -12.18
CA VAL A 55 9.98 -5.05 -11.18
C VAL A 55 9.39 -4.73 -9.81
N GLY A 56 9.61 -5.63 -8.86
CA GLY A 56 9.28 -5.45 -7.45
C GLY A 56 10.54 -5.20 -6.63
N THR A 57 10.47 -4.25 -5.69
CA THR A 57 11.50 -3.96 -4.71
C THR A 57 10.88 -4.04 -3.32
N LEU A 58 11.48 -4.87 -2.46
CA LEU A 58 11.09 -5.04 -1.07
C LEU A 58 12.20 -4.50 -0.19
N VAL A 59 11.87 -3.54 0.66
CA VAL A 59 12.76 -3.00 1.69
C VAL A 59 12.26 -3.44 3.05
N HIS A 60 13.12 -3.97 3.90
CA HIS A 60 12.78 -4.42 5.25
C HIS A 60 13.78 -3.87 6.26
N SER A 61 13.28 -3.33 7.36
CA SER A 61 14.07 -2.96 8.54
C SER A 61 13.70 -3.88 9.70
N PRO A 62 14.60 -4.79 10.13
CA PRO A 62 14.36 -5.65 11.28
C PRO A 62 14.10 -4.91 12.59
N SER A 63 14.83 -3.83 12.86
CA SER A 63 14.72 -3.02 14.09
C SER A 63 13.40 -2.27 14.20
N LEU A 64 12.83 -1.86 13.06
CA LEU A 64 11.52 -1.22 13.01
C LEU A 64 10.36 -2.22 12.91
N ASP A 65 10.65 -3.50 12.60
CA ASP A 65 9.65 -4.54 12.29
C ASP A 65 8.68 -4.12 11.17
N ARG A 66 9.23 -3.45 10.14
CA ARG A 66 8.46 -2.89 9.02
C ARG A 66 9.11 -3.17 7.68
N ALA A 67 8.26 -3.23 6.66
CA ALA A 67 8.68 -3.38 5.28
C ALA A 67 7.90 -2.45 4.33
N VAL A 68 8.57 -2.05 3.26
CA VAL A 68 8.02 -1.24 2.17
C VAL A 68 8.17 -2.04 0.88
N PHE A 69 7.09 -2.16 0.13
CA PHE A 69 7.10 -2.72 -1.21
C PHE A 69 6.90 -1.62 -2.24
N ALA A 70 7.70 -1.63 -3.30
CA ALA A 70 7.53 -0.78 -4.46
C ALA A 70 7.50 -1.63 -5.73
N ALA A 71 6.58 -1.36 -6.63
CA ALA A 71 6.51 -2.00 -7.93
C ALA A 71 6.49 -0.99 -9.06
N ALA A 72 7.20 -1.31 -10.15
CA ALA A 72 7.20 -0.54 -11.38
C ALA A 72 6.83 -1.43 -12.58
N GLY A 73 6.04 -0.90 -13.50
CA GLY A 73 5.63 -1.60 -14.72
C GLY A 73 4.60 -2.71 -14.53
N MET A 74 3.94 -2.78 -13.37
CA MET A 74 2.81 -3.70 -13.19
C MET A 74 1.65 -3.31 -14.11
N PRO A 75 1.04 -4.26 -14.83
CA PRO A 75 -0.14 -3.97 -15.63
C PRO A 75 -1.30 -3.50 -14.74
N ALA A 76 -2.24 -2.75 -15.30
CA ALA A 76 -3.45 -2.40 -14.58
C ALA A 76 -4.25 -3.70 -14.29
N PRO A 77 -4.78 -3.88 -13.05
CA PRO A 77 -5.59 -5.03 -12.73
C PRO A 77 -6.91 -4.95 -13.52
N PRO A 78 -7.59 -6.09 -13.72
CA PRO A 78 -8.90 -6.10 -14.36
C PRO A 78 -9.90 -5.16 -13.65
N PRO A 79 -10.94 -4.66 -14.34
CA PRO A 79 -11.96 -3.82 -13.72
C PRO A 79 -12.57 -4.47 -12.46
N GLY A 80 -12.72 -3.67 -11.40
CA GLY A 80 -13.22 -4.14 -10.09
C GLY A 80 -12.24 -5.01 -9.30
N LYS A 81 -10.96 -5.01 -9.69
CA LYS A 81 -9.87 -5.72 -9.00
C LYS A 81 -8.76 -4.76 -8.56
N VAL A 82 -8.02 -5.18 -7.56
CA VAL A 82 -6.80 -4.52 -7.05
C VAL A 82 -5.71 -5.56 -6.89
N TYR A 83 -4.45 -5.11 -6.79
CA TYR A 83 -3.41 -5.97 -6.25
C TYR A 83 -3.46 -5.94 -4.73
N GLN A 84 -3.41 -7.11 -4.11
CA GLN A 84 -3.27 -7.23 -2.65
C GLN A 84 -1.90 -7.82 -2.32
N LEU A 85 -1.26 -7.22 -1.32
CA LEU A 85 0.00 -7.64 -0.76
C LEU A 85 -0.28 -8.51 0.47
N TRP A 86 0.52 -9.56 0.63
CA TRP A 86 0.42 -10.51 1.71
C TRP A 86 1.79 -10.73 2.33
N TYR A 87 1.85 -10.91 3.63
CA TYR A 87 2.98 -11.55 4.28
C TYR A 87 2.82 -13.07 4.20
N ASP A 88 3.90 -13.76 3.84
CA ASP A 88 3.98 -15.23 3.88
C ASP A 88 4.50 -15.68 5.24
N ASP A 89 3.59 -16.09 6.13
CA ASP A 89 3.91 -16.65 7.43
C ASP A 89 3.89 -18.18 7.34
N SER A 90 4.96 -18.77 6.80
CA SER A 90 5.12 -20.23 6.67
C SER A 90 3.99 -20.89 5.88
N GLY A 91 3.61 -20.30 4.75
CA GLY A 91 2.54 -20.75 3.86
C GLY A 91 1.17 -20.14 4.16
N THR A 92 1.04 -19.37 5.24
CA THR A 92 -0.18 -18.61 5.54
C THR A 92 -0.04 -17.17 5.05
N MET A 93 -0.85 -16.80 4.06
CA MET A 93 -0.86 -15.46 3.49
C MET A 93 -1.74 -14.53 4.34
N ARG A 94 -1.10 -13.60 5.05
CA ARG A 94 -1.75 -12.61 5.92
C ARG A 94 -1.82 -11.26 5.21
N PRO A 95 -2.97 -10.56 5.20
CA PRO A 95 -3.08 -9.27 4.51
C PRO A 95 -2.00 -8.28 4.97
N ALA A 96 -1.37 -7.60 4.01
CA ALA A 96 -0.29 -6.64 4.26
C ALA A 96 -0.50 -5.30 3.53
N GLY A 97 -1.64 -5.11 2.86
CA GLY A 97 -2.01 -3.84 2.23
C GLY A 97 -2.52 -4.02 0.81
N LEU A 98 -3.07 -2.94 0.26
CA LEU A 98 -3.56 -2.89 -1.12
C LEU A 98 -2.65 -2.00 -1.95
N MET A 99 -2.44 -2.42 -3.19
CA MET A 99 -1.70 -1.66 -4.18
C MET A 99 -2.66 -1.31 -5.32
N THR A 100 -3.00 -0.02 -5.41
CA THR A 100 -3.65 0.55 -6.59
C THR A 100 -2.54 0.98 -7.56
N PRO A 101 -2.46 0.41 -8.76
CA PRO A 101 -1.56 0.90 -9.79
C PRO A 101 -2.27 2.02 -10.55
N ASP A 102 -2.41 3.17 -9.89
CA ASP A 102 -2.84 4.42 -10.50
C ASP A 102 -1.64 5.22 -11.07
N ALA A 103 -0.40 4.79 -10.78
CA ALA A 103 0.83 5.39 -11.26
C ALA A 103 1.80 4.35 -11.86
N ALA A 104 2.74 4.82 -12.71
CA ALA A 104 3.81 4.00 -13.29
C ALA A 104 4.69 3.29 -12.24
N THR A 105 4.63 3.73 -10.99
CA THR A 105 5.25 3.10 -9.83
C THR A 105 4.31 3.24 -8.63
N SER A 106 4.07 2.14 -7.91
CA SER A 106 3.25 2.14 -6.70
C SER A 106 4.09 1.69 -5.51
N THR A 107 4.03 2.46 -4.41
CA THR A 107 4.76 2.18 -3.16
C THR A 107 3.77 1.97 -2.03
N VAL A 108 3.93 0.88 -1.30
CA VAL A 108 3.06 0.49 -0.19
C VAL A 108 3.92 0.19 1.04
N LEU A 109 3.63 0.90 2.13
CA LEU A 109 4.08 0.49 3.46
C LEU A 109 3.24 -0.72 3.88
N LEU A 110 3.89 -1.85 4.13
CA LEU A 110 3.20 -3.09 4.46
C LEU A 110 2.63 -3.03 5.88
N GLU A 111 1.37 -3.45 6.02
CA GLU A 111 0.60 -3.40 7.25
C GLU A 111 0.93 -4.60 8.17
N GLY A 112 1.29 -4.29 9.42
CA GLY A 112 1.62 -5.30 10.43
C GLY A 112 3.10 -5.70 10.46
N PRO A 113 3.48 -6.58 11.42
CA PRO A 113 4.87 -6.92 11.68
C PRO A 113 5.48 -7.75 10.54
N ALA A 114 6.68 -7.37 10.13
CA ALA A 114 7.41 -7.95 9.02
C ALA A 114 8.34 -9.11 9.44
N ASN A 115 8.88 -9.05 10.66
CA ASN A 115 9.99 -9.91 11.13
C ASN A 115 9.67 -11.41 11.20
N ARG A 116 8.39 -11.77 11.24
CA ARG A 116 7.95 -13.18 11.30
C ARG A 116 7.68 -13.78 9.93
N SER A 117 7.74 -12.97 8.88
CA SER A 117 7.38 -13.38 7.54
C SER A 117 8.59 -13.90 6.78
N ALA A 118 8.41 -14.95 6.01
CA ALA A 118 9.44 -15.49 5.11
C ALA A 118 9.54 -14.67 3.81
N GLY A 119 8.49 -13.90 3.47
CA GLY A 119 8.41 -13.17 2.23
C GLY A 119 7.07 -12.46 2.06
N ILE A 120 6.82 -11.99 0.84
CA ILE A 120 5.54 -11.44 0.45
C ILE A 120 4.95 -12.19 -0.74
N GLY A 121 3.63 -12.22 -0.79
CA GLY A 121 2.86 -12.64 -1.96
C GLY A 121 2.08 -11.46 -2.55
N ILE A 122 1.82 -11.51 -3.85
CA ILE A 122 1.01 -10.52 -4.56
C ILE A 122 -0.06 -11.26 -5.34
N THR A 123 -1.32 -10.91 -5.15
CA THR A 123 -2.46 -11.54 -5.85
C THR A 123 -3.38 -10.48 -6.47
N VAL A 124 -4.25 -10.91 -7.38
CA VAL A 124 -5.32 -10.06 -7.93
C VAL A 124 -6.60 -10.36 -7.17
N GLU A 125 -7.12 -9.36 -6.47
CA GLU A 125 -8.23 -9.51 -5.52
C GLU A 125 -9.40 -8.57 -5.87
N PRO A 126 -10.63 -8.85 -5.39
CA PRO A 126 -11.73 -7.89 -5.45
C PRO A 126 -11.34 -6.52 -4.90
N GLU A 127 -11.96 -5.46 -5.41
CA GLU A 127 -11.86 -4.13 -4.83
C GLU A 127 -12.16 -4.15 -3.32
N GLY A 128 -11.35 -3.44 -2.54
CA GLY A 128 -11.37 -3.52 -1.06
C GLY A 128 -10.54 -4.66 -0.47
N GLY A 129 -10.00 -5.56 -1.30
CA GLY A 129 -9.18 -6.69 -0.88
C GLY A 129 -9.97 -7.90 -0.39
N SER A 130 -9.26 -8.83 0.21
CA SER A 130 -9.79 -10.08 0.75
C SER A 130 -9.13 -10.43 2.09
N PRO A 131 -9.81 -11.21 2.94
CA PRO A 131 -9.23 -11.70 4.20
C PRO A 131 -8.21 -12.84 4.00
N ARG A 132 -8.25 -13.50 2.84
CA ARG A 132 -7.31 -14.54 2.39
C ARG A 132 -7.23 -14.49 0.86
N PRO A 133 -6.14 -14.96 0.22
CA PRO A 133 -6.03 -14.98 -1.23
C PRO A 133 -7.23 -15.66 -1.89
N THR A 134 -7.77 -15.05 -2.95
CA THR A 134 -8.82 -15.65 -3.79
C THR A 134 -8.31 -16.07 -5.17
N SER A 135 -7.09 -15.67 -5.52
CA SER A 135 -6.39 -16.07 -6.74
C SER A 135 -4.98 -16.57 -6.43
N ASP A 136 -4.38 -17.26 -7.40
CA ASP A 136 -2.98 -17.64 -7.32
C ASP A 136 -2.08 -16.40 -7.28
N PRO A 137 -0.94 -16.45 -6.55
CA PRO A 137 0.01 -15.34 -6.54
C PRO A 137 0.53 -15.05 -7.96
N VAL A 138 0.42 -13.79 -8.37
CA VAL A 138 1.06 -13.30 -9.60
C VAL A 138 2.56 -13.10 -9.41
N ALA A 139 2.99 -12.96 -8.15
CA ALA A 139 4.40 -12.94 -7.77
C ALA A 139 4.57 -13.26 -6.27
N THR A 140 5.76 -13.74 -5.94
CA THR A 140 6.25 -13.89 -4.57
C THR A 140 7.68 -13.35 -4.47
N MET A 141 8.05 -12.82 -3.32
CA MET A 141 9.39 -12.35 -3.04
C MET A 141 9.81 -12.78 -1.63
N ALA A 142 11.00 -13.34 -1.49
CA ALA A 142 11.55 -13.61 -0.16
C ALA A 142 11.91 -12.30 0.55
N MET A 143 11.80 -12.29 1.88
CA MET A 143 12.40 -11.23 2.67
C MET A 143 13.91 -11.17 2.36
N PRO A 144 14.50 -9.97 2.28
CA PRO A 144 15.94 -9.86 2.11
C PRO A 144 16.66 -10.56 3.28
N ALA A 145 17.74 -11.27 2.96
CA ALA A 145 18.52 -11.99 3.96
C ALA A 145 19.11 -11.02 5.00
N ALA A 146 19.23 -11.52 6.24
CA ALA A 146 19.84 -10.80 7.37
C ALA A 146 21.34 -10.54 7.16
#